data_AF-A0A1A9A3Q7-F1
#
_entry.id   AF-A0A1A9A3Q7-F1
#
_cell.length_a   1.000
_cell.length_b   1.000
_cell.length_c   1.000
_cell.angle_alpha   90.00
_cell.angle_beta   90.00
_cell.angle_gamma   90.00
#
_symmetry.space_group_name_H-M   'P 1'
#
loop_
_entity.id
_entity.type
_entity.pdbx_description
1 polymer ?
#
loop_
_entity_poly.entity_id
_entity_poly.type
_entity_poly.pdbx_seq_one_letter_code
_entity_poly.pdbx_strand_id
1 'polypeptide(L)'
;MKVRSLVRMSVAALTLAGALTATAAPATAARSESVQSVATATTALDVQLFKPASCSTSWTFRDMWGYVGTFKCGSSVMQVDWSGSGRYEYFGVAPDRSIWHSWSSSHGFVRMPNGGRADTAHWASATSSGARTVSVHVSGSGYWCATDYAGDSASWNAWRRC
;
A
#
# COMPACT_ATOMS: atom_id res chain seq x y z
N MET A 1 8.16 -41.67 -43.25
CA MET A 1 9.26 -42.66 -43.15
C MET A 1 10.12 -42.35 -41.93
N LYS A 2 10.89 -43.31 -41.40
CA LYS A 2 11.89 -43.08 -40.34
C LYS A 2 13.23 -42.66 -40.96
N VAL A 3 13.89 -41.67 -40.38
CA VAL A 3 15.35 -41.66 -40.22
C VAL A 3 15.67 -41.18 -38.80
N ARG A 4 16.46 -41.94 -38.04
CA ARG A 4 17.17 -41.47 -36.85
C ARG A 4 18.65 -41.39 -37.24
N SER A 5 19.36 -40.37 -36.80
CA SER A 5 20.83 -40.36 -36.83
C SER A 5 21.37 -40.39 -35.40
N LEU A 6 22.44 -41.16 -35.18
CA LEU A 6 22.97 -41.48 -33.86
C LEU A 6 24.46 -41.85 -33.97
N VAL A 7 25.33 -40.98 -33.48
CA VAL A 7 26.80 -41.17 -33.41
C VAL A 7 27.18 -40.74 -31.98
N ARG A 8 27.49 -41.63 -31.01
CA ARG A 8 28.50 -42.71 -30.89
C ARG A 8 29.94 -42.21 -30.69
N MET A 9 30.46 -42.51 -29.48
CA MET A 9 31.83 -43.02 -29.19
C MET A 9 33.00 -42.05 -29.44
N SER A 10 34.12 -42.02 -28.69
CA SER A 10 34.57 -42.63 -27.41
C SER A 10 35.75 -41.74 -26.88
N VAL A 11 36.63 -42.01 -25.91
CA VAL A 11 37.13 -43.21 -25.18
C VAL A 11 37.46 -42.80 -23.72
N ALA A 12 37.80 -43.76 -22.85
CA ALA A 12 38.17 -43.56 -21.45
C ALA A 12 39.63 -43.10 -21.21
N ALA A 13 39.91 -42.68 -19.97
CA ALA A 13 41.22 -42.78 -19.33
C ALA A 13 41.05 -43.41 -17.92
N LEU A 14 42.09 -44.10 -17.43
CA LEU A 14 42.07 -44.95 -16.22
C LEU A 14 43.20 -44.52 -15.28
N THR A 15 42.91 -44.36 -13.98
CA THR A 15 43.94 -44.18 -12.94
C THR A 15 43.51 -44.76 -11.58
N LEU A 16 44.49 -44.97 -10.69
CA LEU A 16 44.41 -45.91 -9.57
C LEU A 16 43.82 -45.36 -8.26
N ALA A 17 43.47 -46.31 -7.39
CA ALA A 17 42.99 -46.10 -6.04
C ALA A 17 44.02 -45.45 -5.09
N GLY A 18 43.52 -44.76 -4.07
CA GLY A 18 44.27 -44.30 -2.90
C GLY A 18 43.35 -44.12 -1.70
N ALA A 19 43.22 -45.17 -0.88
CA ALA A 19 42.31 -45.17 0.27
C ALA A 19 43.03 -44.69 1.55
N LEU A 20 42.68 -43.50 2.03
CA LEU A 20 43.06 -43.00 3.36
C LEU A 20 41.80 -42.54 4.10
N THR A 21 41.33 -43.35 5.05
CA THR A 21 40.14 -43.08 5.86
C THR A 21 40.48 -42.11 7.00
N ALA A 22 40.62 -40.83 6.68
CA ALA A 22 40.64 -39.77 7.68
C ALA A 22 39.22 -39.53 8.20
N THR A 23 38.92 -39.95 9.44
CA THR A 23 37.65 -39.66 10.11
C THR A 23 37.61 -38.19 10.57
N ALA A 24 37.41 -37.29 9.62
CA ALA A 24 37.12 -35.89 9.93
C ALA A 24 35.83 -35.81 10.77
N ALA A 25 35.89 -35.12 11.91
CA ALA A 25 34.69 -34.79 12.67
C ALA A 25 33.75 -33.93 11.79
N PRO A 26 32.42 -34.00 11.99
CA PRO A 26 31.50 -33.12 11.29
C PRO A 26 31.78 -31.68 11.69
N ALA A 27 32.51 -30.96 10.84
CA ALA A 27 32.59 -29.51 10.90
C ALA A 27 31.19 -28.98 10.57
N THR A 28 30.39 -28.74 11.61
CA THR A 28 29.09 -28.07 11.50
C THR A 28 29.34 -26.66 10.98
N ALA A 29 29.38 -26.52 9.66
CA ALA A 29 29.46 -25.24 8.98
C ALA A 29 28.24 -24.44 9.43
N ALA A 30 28.48 -23.46 10.30
CA ALA A 30 27.44 -22.55 10.76
C ALA A 30 26.87 -21.86 9.53
N ARG A 31 25.68 -22.31 9.12
CA ARG A 31 25.01 -21.78 7.94
C ARG A 31 24.58 -20.38 8.33
N SER A 32 25.34 -19.38 7.87
CA SER A 32 24.97 -17.97 7.97
C SER A 32 23.75 -17.74 7.09
N GLU A 33 22.59 -18.15 7.60
CA GLU A 33 21.29 -17.80 7.07
C GLU A 33 21.14 -16.29 7.27
N SER A 34 21.61 -15.56 6.25
CA SER A 34 21.37 -14.14 6.12
C SER A 34 19.86 -13.97 6.08
N VAL A 35 19.30 -13.57 7.22
CA VAL A 35 17.90 -13.19 7.36
C VAL A 35 17.70 -12.00 6.44
N GLN A 36 17.29 -12.29 5.20
CA GLN A 36 16.89 -11.27 4.25
C GLN A 36 15.62 -10.65 4.83
N SER A 37 15.79 -9.53 5.54
CA SER A 37 14.70 -8.68 5.98
C SER A 37 13.86 -8.39 4.74
N VAL A 38 12.68 -9.02 4.64
CA VAL A 38 11.78 -8.81 3.51
C VAL A 38 11.29 -7.38 3.62
N ALA A 39 11.99 -6.48 2.94
CA ALA A 39 11.63 -5.08 2.85
C ALA A 39 10.30 -5.03 2.10
N THR A 40 9.20 -4.93 2.85
CA THR A 40 7.87 -4.72 2.29
C THR A 40 7.94 -3.49 1.41
N ALA A 41 7.87 -3.71 0.09
CA ALA A 41 8.02 -2.64 -0.88
C ALA A 41 6.84 -1.67 -0.75
N THR A 42 7.05 -0.57 -0.02
CA THR A 42 6.14 0.56 0.02
C THR A 42 6.16 1.21 -1.37
N THR A 43 5.07 1.08 -2.11
CA THR A 43 4.93 1.75 -3.40
C THR A 43 4.97 3.26 -3.19
N ALA A 44 5.57 3.99 -4.13
CA ALA A 44 5.63 5.46 -4.05
C ALA A 44 4.22 6.05 -4.02
N LEU A 45 4.00 7.06 -3.17
CA LEU A 45 2.73 7.75 -3.02
C LEU A 45 2.98 9.24 -3.17
N ASP A 46 2.13 9.92 -3.95
CA ASP A 46 1.98 11.36 -3.84
C ASP A 46 0.78 11.67 -2.95
N VAL A 47 0.93 12.62 -2.03
CA VAL A 47 -0.08 13.01 -1.05
C VAL A 47 -0.12 14.53 -0.96
N GLN A 48 -1.19 15.13 -1.48
CA GLN A 48 -1.35 16.59 -1.57
C GLN A 48 -2.49 17.07 -0.66
N LEU A 49 -2.23 18.09 0.16
CA LEU A 49 -3.19 18.64 1.13
C LEU A 49 -3.75 20.00 0.67
N PHE A 50 -4.93 19.96 0.06
CA PHE A 50 -5.68 21.16 -0.34
C PHE A 50 -6.33 21.80 0.88
N LYS A 51 -6.15 23.12 1.04
CA LYS A 51 -6.68 23.93 2.14
C LYS A 51 -7.33 25.20 1.58
N PRO A 52 -8.41 25.72 2.19
CA PRO A 52 -9.00 26.98 1.78
C PRO A 52 -8.10 28.15 2.21
N ALA A 53 -7.98 29.18 1.38
CA ALA A 53 -7.24 30.41 1.74
C ALA A 53 -7.91 31.16 2.91
N SER A 54 -9.24 31.09 2.98
CA SER A 54 -10.05 31.52 4.13
C SER A 54 -11.36 30.71 4.18
N CYS A 55 -11.93 30.54 5.38
CA CYS A 55 -13.23 29.93 5.58
C CYS A 55 -13.85 30.42 6.90
N SER A 56 -15.16 30.28 7.06
CA SER A 56 -15.90 30.61 8.29
C SER A 56 -16.40 29.35 8.99
N THR A 57 -17.32 28.62 8.36
CA THR A 57 -17.93 27.39 8.89
C THR A 57 -17.55 26.17 8.06
N SER A 58 -17.57 26.32 6.74
CA SER A 58 -17.22 25.30 5.77
C SER A 58 -16.57 25.94 4.53
N TRP A 59 -16.08 25.10 3.61
CA TRP A 59 -15.58 25.50 2.30
C TRP A 59 -15.92 24.41 1.27
N THR A 60 -16.08 24.81 0.01
CA THR A 60 -16.30 23.87 -1.09
C THR A 60 -14.98 23.49 -1.73
N PHE A 61 -14.79 22.20 -1.99
CA PHE A 61 -13.69 21.69 -2.82
C PHE A 61 -14.29 20.99 -4.05
N ARG A 62 -13.60 21.11 -5.19
CA ARG A 62 -13.91 20.39 -6.43
C ARG A 62 -12.72 19.52 -6.79
N ASP A 63 -12.95 18.24 -7.04
CA ASP A 63 -11.91 17.31 -7.49
C ASP A 63 -11.68 17.35 -9.01
N MET A 64 -10.73 16.54 -9.49
CA MET A 64 -10.36 16.49 -10.92
C MET A 64 -11.47 15.95 -11.84
N TRP A 65 -12.47 15.24 -11.33
CA TRP A 65 -13.64 14.78 -12.11
C TRP A 65 -14.80 15.77 -12.05
N GLY A 66 -14.62 16.87 -11.32
CA GLY A 66 -15.60 17.93 -11.17
C GLY A 66 -16.60 17.69 -10.05
N TYR A 67 -16.49 16.62 -9.26
CA TYR A 67 -17.36 16.40 -8.11
C TYR A 67 -17.11 17.46 -7.03
N VAL A 68 -18.17 17.94 -6.39
CA VAL A 68 -18.09 18.99 -5.38
C VAL A 68 -18.46 18.43 -4.01
N GLY A 69 -17.63 18.70 -3.01
CA GLY A 69 -17.90 18.39 -1.62
C GLY A 69 -17.80 19.63 -0.73
N THR A 70 -18.56 19.63 0.36
CA THR A 70 -18.52 20.68 1.39
C THR A 70 -17.74 20.15 2.59
N PHE A 71 -16.65 20.83 2.94
CA PHE A 71 -15.69 20.38 3.94
C PHE A 71 -15.61 21.37 5.11
N LYS A 72 -15.22 20.84 6.28
CA LYS A 72 -15.14 21.57 7.55
C LYS A 72 -14.11 22.69 7.45
N CYS A 73 -14.41 23.87 7.98
CA CYS A 73 -13.40 24.92 8.10
C CYS A 73 -12.23 24.46 9.01
N GLY A 74 -11.00 24.79 8.60
CA GLY A 74 -9.77 24.35 9.27
C GLY A 74 -9.34 22.90 9.03
N SER A 75 -10.01 22.14 8.14
CA SER A 75 -9.52 20.83 7.67
C SER A 75 -8.99 20.92 6.23
N SER A 76 -8.07 20.03 5.86
CA SER A 76 -7.68 19.82 4.46
C SER A 76 -8.49 18.72 3.78
N VAL A 77 -8.61 18.81 2.44
CA VAL A 77 -8.85 17.65 1.58
C VAL A 77 -7.50 17.07 1.17
N MET A 78 -7.31 15.77 1.36
CA MET A 78 -6.11 15.01 1.03
C MET A 78 -6.32 14.25 -0.27
N GLN A 79 -5.66 14.65 -1.35
CA GLN A 79 -5.50 13.83 -2.54
C GLN A 79 -4.40 12.80 -2.31
N VAL A 80 -4.61 11.57 -2.76
CA VAL A 80 -3.61 10.49 -2.78
C VAL A 80 -3.52 9.95 -4.19
N ASP A 81 -2.33 9.90 -4.80
CA ASP A 81 -2.09 9.02 -5.95
C ASP A 81 -1.64 7.66 -5.44
N TRP A 82 -2.52 6.67 -5.56
CA TRP A 82 -2.24 5.32 -5.08
C TRP A 82 -1.16 4.65 -5.95
N SER A 83 0.00 4.40 -5.33
CA SER A 83 1.18 3.79 -5.98
C SER A 83 1.78 4.60 -7.13
N GLY A 84 1.49 5.91 -7.24
CA GLY A 84 1.97 6.75 -8.35
C GLY A 84 1.45 6.30 -9.72
N SER A 85 0.20 5.82 -9.75
CA SER A 85 -0.42 5.17 -10.92
C SER A 85 -1.39 6.07 -11.68
N GLY A 86 -1.58 7.31 -11.23
CA GLY A 86 -2.69 8.17 -11.67
C GLY A 86 -4.05 7.73 -11.12
N ARG A 87 -4.09 6.73 -10.22
CA ARG A 87 -5.32 6.35 -9.51
C ARG A 87 -5.49 7.23 -8.28
N TYR A 88 -5.99 8.43 -8.54
CA TYR A 88 -6.27 9.40 -7.49
C TYR A 88 -7.48 8.99 -6.63
N GLU A 89 -7.45 9.35 -5.35
CA GLU A 89 -8.59 9.36 -4.45
C GLU A 89 -8.46 10.56 -3.49
N TYR A 90 -9.55 11.30 -3.28
CA TYR A 90 -9.60 12.49 -2.43
C TYR A 90 -10.30 12.17 -1.12
N PHE A 91 -9.77 12.57 0.02
CA PHE A 91 -10.35 12.34 1.36
C PHE A 91 -10.53 13.66 2.10
N GLY A 92 -11.70 13.92 2.65
CA GLY A 92 -11.98 15.16 3.40
C GLY A 92 -12.94 14.96 4.56
N VAL A 93 -12.97 15.94 5.46
CA VAL A 93 -13.85 15.94 6.64
C VAL A 93 -14.98 16.92 6.41
N ALA A 94 -16.22 16.44 6.42
CA ALA A 94 -17.42 17.26 6.28
C ALA A 94 -17.71 18.06 7.58
N PRO A 95 -18.55 19.11 7.55
CA PRO A 95 -18.86 19.93 8.73
C PRO A 95 -19.43 19.15 9.93
N ASP A 96 -20.14 18.04 9.70
CA ASP A 96 -20.62 17.13 10.75
C ASP A 96 -19.52 16.19 11.30
N ARG A 97 -18.25 16.45 10.97
CA ARG A 97 -17.05 15.63 11.24
C ARG A 97 -17.04 14.27 10.57
N SER A 98 -18.01 13.89 9.73
CA SER A 98 -17.90 12.63 8.97
C SER A 98 -16.83 12.71 7.87
N ILE A 99 -16.27 11.55 7.54
CA ILE A 99 -15.18 11.44 6.59
C ILE A 99 -15.77 11.03 5.23
N TRP A 100 -15.43 11.77 4.18
CA TRP A 100 -15.93 11.59 2.82
C TRP A 100 -14.76 11.43 1.85
N HIS A 101 -15.01 10.76 0.73
CA HIS A 101 -14.02 10.53 -0.31
C HIS A 101 -14.62 10.45 -1.71
N SER A 102 -13.79 10.67 -2.72
CA SER A 102 -14.15 10.52 -4.14
C SER A 102 -12.99 9.89 -4.93
N TRP A 103 -13.36 9.11 -5.94
CA TRP A 103 -12.49 8.53 -6.97
C TRP A 103 -13.23 8.52 -8.31
N SER A 104 -12.55 8.16 -9.41
CA SER A 104 -13.06 8.25 -10.79
C SER A 104 -14.43 7.62 -11.10
N SER A 105 -14.89 6.65 -10.30
CA SER A 105 -16.20 5.99 -10.45
C SER A 105 -17.14 6.14 -9.24
N SER A 106 -16.83 7.07 -8.32
CA SER A 106 -17.69 7.36 -7.14
C SER A 106 -18.96 8.16 -7.47
N HIS A 107 -19.02 8.81 -8.65
CA HIS A 107 -20.12 9.68 -9.09
C HIS A 107 -20.42 10.87 -8.14
N GLY A 108 -19.49 11.21 -7.25
CA GLY A 108 -19.62 12.28 -6.26
C GLY A 108 -18.64 12.06 -5.10
N PHE A 109 -18.64 12.96 -4.13
CA PHE A 109 -18.12 12.58 -2.82
C PHE A 109 -19.12 11.65 -2.15
N VAL A 110 -18.65 10.49 -1.68
CA VAL A 110 -19.42 9.52 -0.88
C VAL A 110 -18.86 9.48 0.55
N ARG A 111 -19.67 9.03 1.51
CA ARG A 111 -19.26 8.94 2.92
C ARG A 111 -18.50 7.64 3.16
N MET A 112 -17.33 7.70 3.79
CA MET A 112 -16.58 6.49 4.15
C MET A 112 -17.42 5.58 5.07
N PRO A 113 -17.31 4.25 4.93
CA PRO A 113 -18.07 3.30 5.74
C PRO A 113 -17.60 3.28 7.20
N ASN A 114 -18.29 2.48 8.02
CA ASN A 114 -17.99 2.24 9.44
C ASN A 114 -18.00 3.49 10.32
N GLY A 115 -18.76 4.52 9.92
CA GLY A 115 -19.22 5.58 10.82
C GLY A 115 -18.23 6.70 11.16
N GLY A 116 -16.96 6.60 10.75
CA GLY A 116 -15.82 7.41 11.20
C GLY A 116 -16.05 8.93 11.31
N ARG A 117 -15.40 9.52 12.32
CA ARG A 117 -15.42 10.97 12.62
C ARG A 117 -14.00 11.50 12.78
N ALA A 118 -13.73 12.70 12.29
CA ALA A 118 -12.41 13.33 12.33
C ALA A 118 -12.48 14.87 12.39
N ASP A 119 -11.33 15.52 12.54
CA ASP A 119 -11.16 16.97 12.41
C ASP A 119 -10.35 17.38 11.18
N THR A 120 -9.47 16.50 10.68
CA THR A 120 -8.85 16.60 9.36
C THR A 120 -8.38 15.23 8.84
N ALA A 121 -8.33 15.07 7.52
CA ALA A 121 -7.48 14.05 6.89
C ALA A 121 -6.00 14.40 7.12
N HIS A 122 -5.12 13.39 7.22
CA HIS A 122 -3.73 13.59 7.63
C HIS A 122 -2.70 12.89 6.72
N TRP A 123 -2.83 11.56 6.52
CA TRP A 123 -1.82 10.77 5.82
C TRP A 123 -2.43 9.53 5.13
N ALA A 124 -1.72 8.95 4.16
CA ALA A 124 -2.09 7.72 3.49
C ALA A 124 -0.88 6.79 3.28
N SER A 125 -1.10 5.48 3.29
CA SER A 125 -0.08 4.47 2.98
C SER A 125 -0.66 3.31 2.15
N ALA A 126 0.19 2.64 1.38
CA ALA A 126 -0.17 1.50 0.56
C ALA A 126 0.93 0.43 0.59
N THR A 127 0.55 -0.83 0.44
CA THR A 127 1.47 -1.96 0.30
C THR A 127 1.59 -2.37 -1.17
N SER A 128 2.69 -3.06 -1.51
CA SER A 128 2.84 -3.76 -2.79
C SER A 128 1.75 -4.81 -3.07
N SER A 129 1.04 -5.29 -2.04
CA SER A 129 -0.15 -6.16 -2.18
C SER A 129 -1.45 -5.43 -2.48
N GLY A 130 -1.44 -4.10 -2.66
CA GLY A 130 -2.61 -3.29 -3.01
C GLY A 130 -3.51 -2.90 -1.84
N ALA A 131 -3.16 -3.26 -0.60
CA ALA A 131 -3.88 -2.80 0.58
C ALA A 131 -3.54 -1.33 0.87
N ARG A 132 -4.56 -0.52 1.14
CA ARG A 132 -4.48 0.95 1.25
C ARG A 132 -5.02 1.39 2.60
N THR A 133 -4.33 2.30 3.27
CA THR A 133 -4.71 2.83 4.58
C THR A 133 -4.76 4.35 4.53
N VAL A 134 -5.78 4.94 5.13
CA VAL A 134 -5.84 6.38 5.40
C VAL A 134 -5.85 6.65 6.89
N SER A 135 -5.15 7.71 7.29
CA SER A 135 -5.06 8.22 8.65
C SER A 135 -5.74 9.59 8.73
N VAL A 136 -6.56 9.76 9.75
CA VAL A 136 -7.26 11.00 10.10
C VAL A 136 -6.94 11.40 11.53
N HIS A 137 -6.97 12.70 11.82
CA HIS A 137 -6.72 13.21 13.17
C HIS A 137 -8.03 13.60 13.86
N VAL A 138 -8.14 13.23 15.14
CA VAL A 138 -9.23 13.61 16.06
C VAL A 138 -8.62 14.43 17.21
N SER A 139 -9.04 15.67 17.37
CA SER A 139 -8.58 16.53 18.47
C SER A 139 -8.90 15.90 19.83
N GLY A 140 -7.91 15.85 20.73
CA GLY A 140 -8.04 15.18 22.02
C GLY A 140 -8.05 13.64 21.98
N SER A 141 -7.95 13.00 20.81
CA SER A 141 -7.87 11.53 20.69
C SER A 141 -6.75 11.03 19.76
N GLY A 142 -6.10 11.90 19.00
CA GLY A 142 -4.99 11.57 18.11
C GLY A 142 -5.42 10.89 16.81
N TYR A 143 -4.57 10.02 16.26
CA TYR A 143 -4.77 9.43 14.94
C TYR A 143 -5.66 8.18 14.93
N TRP A 144 -6.43 8.04 13.86
CA TRP A 144 -7.31 6.92 13.58
C TRP A 144 -7.15 6.47 12.12
N CYS A 145 -7.08 5.15 11.93
CA CYS A 145 -6.74 4.50 10.68
C CYS A 145 -7.90 3.62 10.19
N ALA A 146 -8.22 3.73 8.90
CA ALA A 146 -9.05 2.76 8.17
C ALA A 146 -8.24 2.14 7.04
N THR A 147 -8.46 0.86 6.76
CA THR A 147 -7.72 0.11 5.71
C THR A 147 -8.70 -0.57 4.76
N ASP A 148 -8.52 -0.37 3.47
CA ASP A 148 -9.11 -1.17 2.41
C ASP A 148 -8.10 -2.25 1.99
N TYR A 149 -8.44 -3.52 2.17
CA TYR A 149 -7.60 -4.66 1.78
C TYR A 149 -7.91 -5.18 0.36
N ALA A 150 -9.06 -4.81 -0.22
CA ALA A 150 -9.44 -5.21 -1.58
C ALA A 150 -8.87 -4.26 -2.63
N GLY A 151 -8.59 -3.02 -2.25
CA GLY A 151 -8.13 -1.98 -3.17
C GLY A 151 -9.24 -1.47 -4.08
N ASP A 152 -10.50 -1.56 -3.69
CA ASP A 152 -11.69 -1.22 -4.50
C ASP A 152 -12.28 0.17 -4.22
N SER A 153 -11.84 0.83 -3.14
CA SER A 153 -12.36 2.10 -2.59
C SER A 153 -13.75 2.02 -1.96
N ALA A 154 -14.36 0.85 -1.85
CA ALA A 154 -15.63 0.62 -1.15
C ALA A 154 -15.43 -0.15 0.17
N SER A 155 -14.53 -1.14 0.18
CA SER A 155 -14.30 -2.13 1.23
C SER A 155 -13.36 -1.65 2.35
N TRP A 156 -13.45 -0.37 2.72
CA TRP A 156 -12.73 0.18 3.87
C TRP A 156 -13.22 -0.47 5.18
N ASN A 157 -12.29 -0.91 6.01
CA ASN A 157 -12.56 -1.56 7.29
C ASN A 157 -12.95 -0.56 8.40
N ALA A 158 -13.31 -1.10 9.57
CA ALA A 158 -13.62 -0.29 10.75
C ALA A 158 -12.43 0.60 11.17
N TRP A 159 -12.77 1.78 11.69
CA TRP A 159 -11.81 2.75 12.19
C TRP A 159 -11.17 2.24 13.48
N ARG A 160 -9.85 2.09 13.47
CA ARG A 160 -9.03 1.67 14.63
C ARG A 160 -8.03 2.77 14.98
N ARG A 161 -7.37 2.67 16.12
CA ARG A 161 -6.19 3.49 16.42
C ARG A 161 -5.11 3.22 15.38
N CYS A 162 -4.47 4.28 14.91
CA CYS A 162 -3.08 4.17 14.44
C CYS A 162 -2.17 4.09 15.67
#